data_AF-A0A4Q3H517-F1
#
_entry.id   AF-A0A4Q3H517-F1
#
_cell.length_a   1.000
_cell.length_b   1.000
_cell.length_c   1.000
_cell.angle_alpha   90.00
_cell.angle_beta   90.00
_cell.angle_gamma   90.00
#
_symmetry.space_group_name_H-M   'P 1'
#
loop_
_entity.id
_entity.type
_entity.pdbx_description
1 polymer ?
#
loop_
_entity_poly.entity_id
_entity_poly.type
_entity_poly.pdbx_seq_one_letter_code
_entity_poly.pdbx_strand_id
1 'polypeptide(L)'
;MPTSKQSYATSPQSHTHGAKEEQIEYDFIGTLQALKYEYRPDIRDRSSLGLNFRQKFEALNRVKLTDSEFARLLDEIVTEDVYT
;
A
#
# COMPACT_ATOMS: atom_id res chain seq x y z
N MET A 1 -16.04 9.98 32.68
CA MET A 1 -15.34 9.12 31.71
C MET A 1 -16.10 9.21 30.39
N PRO A 2 -15.57 9.82 29.33
CA PRO A 2 -16.28 9.88 28.06
C PRO A 2 -16.06 8.57 27.29
N THR A 3 -17.18 7.98 26.85
CA THR A 3 -17.27 6.75 26.06
C THR A 3 -16.95 7.01 24.59
N SER A 4 -16.07 6.19 24.01
CA SER A 4 -15.71 6.21 22.59
C SER A 4 -16.93 5.85 21.73
N LYS A 5 -17.41 6.80 20.92
CA LYS A 5 -18.44 6.56 19.90
C LYS A 5 -17.79 5.94 18.66
N GLN A 6 -17.88 4.62 18.49
CA GLN A 6 -17.69 3.97 17.20
C GLN A 6 -18.92 4.28 16.34
N SER A 7 -18.80 5.28 15.45
CA SER A 7 -19.80 5.56 14.41
C SER A 7 -19.17 5.30 13.05
N TYR A 8 -19.05 4.02 12.69
CA TYR A 8 -19.04 3.64 11.28
C TYR A 8 -20.47 3.22 10.96
N ALA A 9 -21.19 4.05 10.22
CA ALA A 9 -22.49 3.69 9.70
C ALA A 9 -22.29 2.56 8.69
N THR A 10 -22.56 1.31 9.11
CA THR A 10 -22.59 0.18 8.19
C THR A 10 -23.75 0.43 7.23
N SER A 11 -23.43 0.83 6.00
CA SER A 11 -24.42 1.07 4.96
C SER A 11 -25.05 -0.28 4.58
N PRO A 12 -26.37 -0.46 4.67
CA PRO A 12 -27.00 -1.70 4.28
C PRO A 12 -27.25 -1.64 2.78
N GLN A 13 -26.32 -2.13 1.96
CA GLN A 13 -26.63 -2.43 0.56
C GLN A 13 -26.23 -3.85 0.19
N SER A 14 -27.22 -4.73 0.30
CA SER A 14 -27.31 -5.98 -0.44
C SER A 14 -28.08 -5.71 -1.74
N HIS A 15 -27.45 -5.77 -2.92
CA HIS A 15 -28.02 -6.11 -4.24
C HIS A 15 -26.84 -6.45 -5.20
N THR A 16 -26.38 -7.71 -5.28
CA THR A 16 -26.61 -8.75 -6.33
C THR A 16 -26.08 -8.46 -7.75
N HIS A 17 -25.36 -9.45 -8.33
CA HIS A 17 -24.72 -9.56 -9.67
C HIS A 17 -23.23 -9.20 -9.68
N GLY A 18 -22.38 -10.17 -10.07
CA GLY A 18 -20.92 -10.05 -10.11
C GLY A 18 -20.50 -8.79 -10.88
N ALA A 19 -20.10 -7.76 -10.13
CA ALA A 19 -19.48 -6.59 -10.69
C ALA A 19 -18.19 -7.03 -11.39
N LYS A 20 -17.98 -6.53 -12.61
CA LYS A 20 -16.75 -6.79 -13.37
C LYS A 20 -15.57 -6.29 -12.55
N GLU A 21 -14.49 -7.07 -12.51
CA GLU A 21 -13.28 -6.77 -11.73
C GLU A 21 -12.73 -5.38 -12.09
N GLU A 22 -12.80 -4.99 -13.36
CA GLU A 22 -12.41 -3.65 -13.85
C GLU A 22 -13.18 -2.52 -13.16
N GLN A 23 -14.50 -2.68 -12.98
CA GLN A 23 -15.32 -1.66 -12.33
C GLN A 23 -15.01 -1.57 -10.84
N ILE A 24 -14.80 -2.72 -10.19
CA ILE A 24 -14.40 -2.79 -8.78
C ILE A 24 -13.03 -2.12 -8.59
N GLU A 25 -12.06 -2.41 -9.46
CA GLU A 25 -10.71 -1.82 -9.39
C GLU A 25 -10.76 -0.30 -9.57
N TYR A 26 -11.49 0.20 -10.56
CA TYR A 26 -11.61 1.63 -10.83
C TYR A 26 -12.21 2.38 -9.64
N ASP A 27 -13.34 1.91 -9.09
CA ASP A 27 -14.01 2.54 -7.97
C ASP A 27 -13.15 2.50 -6.69
N PHE A 28 -12.41 1.40 -6.50
CA PHE A 28 -11.52 1.24 -5.35
C PHE A 28 -10.31 2.17 -5.43
N ILE A 29 -9.65 2.29 -6.59
CA ILE A 29 -8.55 3.23 -6.80
C ILE A 29 -9.02 4.68 -6.54
N GLY A 30 -10.21 5.05 -7.05
CA GLY A 30 -10.78 6.37 -6.80
C GLY A 30 -10.99 6.67 -5.32
N THR A 31 -11.46 5.66 -4.56
CA THR A 31 -11.61 5.76 -3.11
C THR A 31 -10.27 5.96 -2.40
N LEU A 32 -9.24 5.21 -2.78
CA LEU A 32 -7.89 5.35 -2.22
C LEU A 32 -7.28 6.73 -2.51
N GLN A 33 -7.47 7.25 -3.72
CA GLN A 33 -7.01 8.61 -4.06
C GLN A 33 -7.71 9.68 -3.23
N ALA A 34 -9.01 9.53 -2.97
CA ALA A 34 -9.75 10.43 -2.07
C ALA A 34 -9.18 10.40 -0.64
N LEU A 35 -8.71 9.23 -0.19
CA LEU A 35 -7.99 9.01 1.06
C LEU A 35 -6.51 9.44 1.02
N LYS A 36 -6.08 10.16 -0.03
CA LYS A 36 -4.73 10.70 -0.22
C LYS A 36 -3.65 9.65 -0.48
N TYR A 37 -4.02 8.43 -0.88
CA TYR A 37 -3.05 7.49 -1.43
C TYR A 37 -2.63 7.92 -2.84
N GLU A 38 -1.32 7.90 -3.08
CA GLU A 38 -0.73 8.27 -4.37
C GLU A 38 -0.77 7.06 -5.31
N TYR A 39 -1.51 7.16 -6.41
CA TYR A 39 -1.53 6.11 -7.43
C TYR A 39 -0.23 6.16 -8.27
N ARG A 40 0.48 5.03 -8.37
CA ARG A 40 1.80 4.93 -9.01
C ARG A 40 1.79 3.89 -10.14
N PRO A 41 1.34 4.28 -11.35
CA PRO A 41 1.29 3.36 -12.49
C PRO A 41 2.69 3.01 -13.03
N ASP A 42 3.74 3.71 -12.61
CA ASP A 42 5.12 3.47 -13.00
C ASP A 42 5.78 2.27 -12.29
N ILE A 43 5.20 1.78 -11.18
CA ILE A 43 5.74 0.65 -10.42
C ILE A 43 5.09 -0.64 -10.90
N ARG A 44 5.77 -1.36 -11.80
CA ARG A 44 5.28 -2.62 -12.40
C ARG A 44 6.24 -3.79 -12.28
N ASP A 45 7.43 -3.58 -11.72
CA ASP A 45 8.46 -4.59 -11.57
C ASP A 45 9.15 -4.48 -10.19
N ARG A 46 9.93 -5.50 -9.84
CA ARG A 46 10.61 -5.54 -8.54
C ARG A 46 11.67 -4.44 -8.40
N SER A 47 12.30 -4.02 -9.49
CA SER A 47 13.32 -2.96 -9.48
C SER A 47 12.73 -1.58 -9.18
N SER A 48 11.63 -1.20 -9.85
CA SER A 48 10.88 0.03 -9.64
C SER A 48 10.27 0.08 -8.24
N LEU A 49 9.79 -1.06 -7.73
CA LEU A 49 9.32 -1.18 -6.35
C LEU A 49 10.46 -0.96 -5.33
N GLY A 50 11.62 -1.59 -5.56
CA GLY A 50 12.80 -1.42 -4.70
C GLY A 50 13.32 0.03 -4.69
N LEU A 51 13.34 0.69 -5.85
CA LEU A 51 13.72 2.10 -5.99
C LEU A 51 12.75 3.02 -5.23
N ASN A 52 11.45 2.77 -5.33
CA ASN A 52 10.43 3.51 -4.58
C ASN A 52 10.66 3.37 -3.06
N PHE A 53 10.85 2.14 -2.59
CA PHE A 53 11.12 1.86 -1.19
C PHE A 53 12.38 2.58 -0.71
N ARG A 54 13.50 2.47 -1.44
CA ARG A 54 14.76 3.16 -1.11
C ARG A 54 14.56 4.66 -0.99
N GLN A 55 13.93 5.29 -1.99
CA GLN A 55 13.72 6.74 -2.00
C GLN A 55 12.88 7.21 -0.80
N LYS A 56 11.79 6.50 -0.48
CA LYS A 56 10.92 6.84 0.65
C LYS A 56 11.61 6.58 1.99
N PHE A 57 12.37 5.48 2.10
CA PHE A 57 13.14 5.14 3.29
C PHE A 57 14.23 6.18 3.58
N GLU A 58 15.02 6.55 2.57
CA GLU A 58 16.05 7.59 2.67
C GLU A 58 15.44 8.95 3.04
N ALA A 59 14.32 9.34 2.43
CA ALA A 59 13.66 10.61 2.71
C ALA A 59 13.09 10.67 4.14
N LEU A 60 12.49 9.58 4.60
CA LEU A 60 11.91 9.48 5.95
C LEU A 60 12.99 9.50 7.03
N ASN A 61 14.06 8.72 6.84
CA ASN A 61 15.12 8.56 7.83
C ASN A 61 16.26 9.58 7.67
N ARG A 62 16.24 10.37 6.60
CA ARG A 62 17.28 11.36 6.23
C ARG A 62 18.68 10.74 6.10
N VAL A 63 18.73 9.52 5.57
CA VAL A 63 19.97 8.78 5.30
C VAL A 63 20.19 8.63 3.80
N LYS A 64 21.42 8.29 3.41
CA LYS A 64 21.77 7.85 2.06
C LYS A 64 22.39 6.48 2.14
N LEU A 65 21.70 5.49 1.56
CA LEU A 65 22.18 4.12 1.55
C LEU A 65 23.03 3.93 0.30
N THR A 66 24.10 3.18 0.41
CA THR A 66 24.80 2.58 -0.74
C THR A 66 24.03 1.36 -1.23
N ASP A 67 24.37 0.86 -2.43
CA ASP A 67 23.70 -0.30 -3.00
C ASP A 67 23.90 -1.56 -2.12
N SER A 68 25.08 -1.72 -1.52
CA SER A 68 25.40 -2.82 -0.61
C SER A 68 24.62 -2.74 0.71
N GLU A 69 24.44 -1.54 1.27
CA GLU A 69 23.66 -1.35 2.50
C GLU A 69 22.17 -1.58 2.25
N PHE A 70 21.66 -1.12 1.10
CA PHE A 70 20.28 -1.35 0.72
C PHE A 70 19.95 -2.83 0.54
N ALA A 71 20.85 -3.60 -0.10
CA ALA A 71 20.69 -5.04 -0.25
C ALA A 71 20.59 -5.76 1.11
N ARG A 72 21.49 -5.44 2.05
CA ARG A 72 21.44 -6.01 3.41
C ARG A 72 20.16 -5.65 4.17
N LEU A 73 19.73 -4.40 4.06
CA LEU A 73 18.48 -3.94 4.68
C LEU A 73 17.27 -4.70 4.14
N LEU A 74 17.24 -4.94 2.83
CA LEU A 74 16.13 -5.62 2.17
C LEU A 74 16.07 -7.09 2.62
N ASP A 75 17.21 -7.77 2.70
CA ASP A 75 17.29 -9.15 3.20
C ASP A 75 16.89 -9.27 4.68
N GLU A 76 17.16 -8.25 5.50
CA GLU A 76 16.81 -8.25 6.94
C GLU A 76 15.32 -7.97 7.17
N ILE A 77 14.71 -7.07 6.40
CA ILE A 77 13.30 -6.65 6.59
C ILE A 77 12.33 -7.61 5.88
N VAL A 78 12.71 -8.17 4.74
CA VAL A 78 11.84 -9.06 3.96
C VAL A 78 12.00 -10.49 4.48
N THR A 79 11.17 -10.87 5.44
CA THR A 79 11.05 -12.26 5.86
C THR A 79 10.32 -13.07 4.79
N GLU A 80 10.86 -14.23 4.41
CA GLU A 80 10.15 -15.17 3.53
C GLU A 80 8.78 -15.53 4.12
N ASP A 81 7.80 -15.67 3.24
CA ASP A 81 6.40 -15.89 3.61
C ASP A 81 6.27 -17.19 4.42
N VAL A 82 5.86 -17.06 5.68
CA VAL A 82 5.81 -18.17 6.65
C VAL A 82 4.55 -19.04 6.50
N TYR A 83 3.70 -18.73 5.54
CA TYR A 83 2.47 -19.46 5.24
C TYR A 83 2.65 -20.37 4.02
N THR A 84 3.34 -21.50 4.24
CA THR A 84 3.32 -22.67 3.35
C THR A 84 2.61 -23.83 4.00
#